data_AF-A0A554JTA0-F1
#
_entry.id   AF-A0A554JTA0-F1
#
_cell.length_a   1.000
_cell.length_b   1.000
_cell.length_c   1.000
_cell.angle_alpha   90.00
_cell.angle_beta   90.00
_cell.angle_gamma   90.00
#
_symmetry.space_group_name_H-M   'P 1'
#
loop_
_entity.id
_entity.type
_entity.pdbx_description
1 polymer ?
#
loop_
_entity_poly.entity_id
_entity_poly.type
_entity_poly.pdbx_seq_one_letter_code
_entity_poly.pdbx_strand_id
1 'polypeptide(L)'
;MRWIRWTRNAKCTILWPMLKIRLARVGKRGHATFRIVVTEHTRPPKSGSLTSLGSYDPHTNTVRVDAERLKLYLSRGAKPSPTVHNLLVERKIIEGKKVAAWKPPKKEEKPAS
;
A
#
# COMPACT_ATOMS: atom_id res chain seq x y z
N MET A 1 -41.54 -10.57 21.18
CA MET A 1 -40.61 -9.52 21.67
C MET A 1 -39.22 -10.10 21.92
N ARG A 2 -38.28 -9.90 20.98
CA ARG A 2 -36.84 -10.07 21.25
C ARG A 2 -36.10 -9.05 20.41
N TRP A 3 -35.80 -7.92 21.05
CA TRP A 3 -34.99 -6.84 20.51
C TRP A 3 -33.54 -7.32 20.45
N ILE A 4 -32.99 -7.47 19.24
CA ILE A 4 -31.56 -7.66 19.07
C ILE A 4 -30.90 -6.28 19.02
N ARG A 5 -30.30 -5.95 20.16
CA ARG A 5 -29.46 -4.80 20.42
C ARG A 5 -28.26 -4.82 19.46
N TRP A 6 -28.32 -4.01 18.41
CA TRP A 6 -27.15 -3.73 17.57
C TRP A 6 -26.10 -3.00 18.42
N THR A 7 -25.02 -3.69 18.74
CA THR A 7 -23.83 -3.09 19.34
C THR A 7 -23.24 -2.09 18.36
N ARG A 8 -23.42 -0.79 18.67
CA ARG A 8 -22.67 0.31 18.07
C ARG A 8 -21.20 0.16 18.43
N ASN A 9 -20.46 -0.68 17.72
CA ASN A 9 -19.00 -0.66 17.77
C ASN A 9 -18.48 0.33 16.72
N ALA A 10 -18.89 1.59 16.88
CA ALA A 10 -18.27 2.68 16.16
C ALA A 10 -16.94 2.97 16.84
N LYS A 11 -15.91 2.22 16.46
CA LYS A 11 -14.52 2.64 16.69
C LYS A 11 -14.34 3.93 15.89
N CYS A 12 -14.64 5.05 16.53
CA CYS A 12 -14.24 6.36 16.07
C CYS A 12 -12.72 6.41 16.22
N THR A 13 -12.01 5.77 15.28
CA THR A 13 -10.56 5.89 15.19
C THR A 13 -10.28 7.31 14.80
N ILE A 14 -9.90 8.10 15.80
CA ILE A 14 -9.16 9.35 15.65
C ILE A 14 -8.15 9.13 14.53
N LEU A 15 -8.37 9.88 13.46
CA LEU A 15 -7.79 9.71 12.14
C LEU A 15 -6.32 10.14 12.18
N TRP A 16 -5.45 9.37 12.84
CA TRP A 16 -4.02 9.62 12.76
C TRP A 16 -3.58 9.34 11.32
N PRO A 17 -2.97 10.31 10.60
CA PRO A 17 -2.60 10.13 9.22
C PRO A 17 -1.41 9.16 9.13
N MET A 18 -1.71 7.86 8.98
CA MET A 18 -0.70 6.85 8.74
C MET A 18 -0.10 7.05 7.34
N LEU A 19 1.21 7.29 7.27
CA LEU A 19 1.94 7.38 6.01
C LEU A 19 2.06 6.00 5.36
N LYS A 20 1.77 5.95 4.06
CA LYS A 20 1.94 4.75 3.23
C LYS A 20 2.81 5.04 2.01
N ILE A 21 3.61 4.05 1.64
CA ILE A 21 4.37 4.06 0.39
C ILE A 21 3.58 3.25 -0.64
N ARG A 22 3.13 3.91 -1.71
CA ARG A 22 2.20 3.36 -2.71
C ARG A 22 2.71 3.64 -4.13
N LEU A 23 2.17 2.90 -5.10
CA LEU A 23 2.37 3.17 -6.52
C LEU A 23 1.31 4.18 -7.00
N ALA A 24 1.77 5.27 -7.59
CA ALA A 24 0.92 6.19 -8.33
C ALA A 24 1.08 5.93 -9.82
N ARG A 25 -0.03 5.59 -10.50
CA ARG A 25 0.00 5.40 -11.96
C ARG A 25 0.22 6.74 -12.65
N VAL A 26 1.25 6.78 -13.49
CA VAL A 26 1.60 7.90 -14.35
C VAL A 26 1.88 7.33 -15.73
N GLY A 27 1.11 7.69 -16.73
CA GLY A 27 1.31 7.14 -18.07
C GLY A 27 0.09 7.29 -18.95
N LYS A 28 0.25 6.88 -20.20
CA LYS A 28 -0.82 6.91 -21.20
C LYS A 28 -1.71 5.67 -21.05
N ARG A 29 -2.85 5.68 -21.73
CA ARG A 29 -3.62 4.45 -21.95
C ARG A 29 -2.74 3.47 -22.75
N GLY A 30 -2.73 2.19 -22.38
CA GLY A 30 -1.85 1.16 -22.98
C GLY A 30 -0.42 1.12 -22.41
N HIS A 31 0.15 2.28 -22.02
CA HIS A 31 1.49 2.35 -21.45
C HIS A 31 1.46 2.91 -20.03
N ALA A 32 1.21 2.03 -19.07
CA ALA A 32 1.26 2.39 -17.66
C ALA A 32 2.70 2.44 -17.14
N THR A 33 3.12 3.58 -16.62
CA THR A 33 4.30 3.72 -15.77
C THR A 33 3.82 4.04 -14.35
N PHE A 34 4.68 3.85 -13.36
CA PHE A 34 4.36 4.11 -11.96
C PHE A 34 5.42 5.00 -11.30
N ARG A 35 4.99 5.81 -10.35
CA ARG A 35 5.87 6.52 -9.41
C ARG A 35 5.70 5.89 -8.04
N ILE A 36 6.82 5.71 -7.33
CA ILE A 36 6.81 5.31 -5.92
C ILE A 36 6.64 6.58 -5.12
N VAL A 37 5.51 6.70 -4.42
CA VAL A 37 5.13 7.92 -3.70
C VAL A 37 4.85 7.63 -2.24
N VAL A 38 5.19 8.60 -1.39
CA VAL A 38 4.75 8.64 0.01
C VAL A 38 3.46 9.47 0.07
N THR A 39 2.38 8.87 0.56
CA THR A 39 1.10 9.55 0.72
C THR A 39 0.52 9.27 2.10
N GLU A 40 -0.37 10.15 2.54
CA GLU A 40 -1.27 9.83 3.65
C GLU A 40 -2.23 8.70 3.24
N HIS A 41 -2.74 7.96 4.22
CA HIS A 41 -3.65 6.84 3.98
C HIS A 41 -4.92 7.26 3.23
N THR A 42 -5.49 8.39 3.64
CA THR A 42 -6.77 8.95 3.19
C THR A 42 -6.66 9.66 1.85
N ARG A 43 -5.46 10.12 1.49
CA ARG A 43 -5.24 10.89 0.28
C ARG A 43 -5.11 10.01 -0.96
N PRO A 44 -5.61 10.48 -2.12
CA PRO A 44 -5.43 9.80 -3.38
C PRO A 44 -3.95 9.78 -3.80
N PRO A 45 -3.42 8.66 -4.34
CA PRO A 45 -2.01 8.55 -4.73
C PRO A 45 -1.56 9.53 -5.82
N LYS A 46 -2.47 10.00 -6.68
CA LYS A 46 -2.15 10.83 -7.85
C LYS A 46 -2.07 12.33 -7.52
N SER A 47 -2.97 12.85 -6.70
CA SER A 47 -3.06 14.29 -6.39
C SER A 47 -2.63 14.65 -4.97
N GLY A 48 -2.59 13.69 -4.04
CA GLY A 48 -2.28 13.93 -2.63
C GLY A 48 -0.96 13.31 -2.16
N SER A 49 -0.01 13.08 -3.07
CA SER A 49 1.33 12.59 -2.72
C SER A 49 2.18 13.70 -2.10
N LEU A 50 2.84 13.40 -0.97
CA LEU A 50 3.77 14.33 -0.33
C LEU A 50 5.10 14.41 -1.09
N THR A 51 5.66 13.26 -1.46
CA THR A 51 6.98 13.19 -2.09
C THR A 51 7.10 11.92 -2.95
N SER A 52 7.80 12.04 -4.08
CA SER A 52 8.19 10.90 -4.93
C SER A 52 9.57 10.38 -4.51
N LEU A 53 9.65 9.08 -4.24
CA LEU A 53 10.90 8.38 -3.90
C LEU A 53 11.57 7.72 -5.11
N GLY A 54 10.86 7.62 -6.23
CA GLY A 54 11.35 6.90 -7.39
C GLY A 54 10.31 6.66 -8.47
N SER A 55 10.74 5.92 -9.49
CA SER A 55 9.91 5.48 -10.62
C SER A 55 10.02 3.97 -10.82
N TYR A 56 8.93 3.39 -11.30
CA TYR A 56 8.84 2.01 -11.69
C TYR A 56 8.18 1.92 -13.07
N ASP A 57 8.89 1.35 -14.02
CA ASP A 57 8.36 1.02 -15.33
C ASP A 57 8.15 -0.49 -15.45
N PRO A 58 6.89 -0.97 -15.59
CA PRO A 58 6.59 -2.39 -15.71
C PRO A 58 6.96 -2.97 -17.08
N HIS A 59 7.14 -2.14 -18.12
CA HIS A 59 7.47 -2.64 -19.47
C HIS A 59 8.95 -3.01 -19.56
N THR A 60 9.81 -2.14 -19.03
CA THR A 60 11.25 -2.37 -18.98
C THR A 60 11.69 -3.05 -17.69
N ASN A 61 10.77 -3.28 -16.75
CA ASN A 61 11.04 -3.70 -15.37
C ASN A 61 12.05 -2.81 -14.63
N THR A 62 12.28 -1.58 -15.10
CA THR A 62 13.27 -0.68 -14.51
C THR A 62 12.69 -0.02 -13.26
N VAL A 63 13.39 -0.17 -12.14
CA VAL A 63 13.05 0.49 -10.87
C VAL A 63 14.19 1.44 -10.53
N ARG A 64 13.87 2.73 -10.36
CA ARG A 64 14.81 3.75 -9.85
C ARG A 64 14.28 4.24 -8.52
N VAL A 65 15.03 4.05 -7.43
CA VAL A 65 14.63 4.47 -6.07
C VAL A 65 15.78 5.18 -5.39
N ASP A 66 15.46 6.30 -4.73
CA ASP A 66 16.38 6.99 -3.83
C ASP A 66 16.44 6.26 -2.49
N ALA A 67 17.50 5.47 -2.28
CA ALA A 67 17.63 4.62 -1.09
C ALA A 67 17.68 5.42 0.24
N GLU A 68 18.32 6.58 0.24
CA GLU A 68 18.45 7.44 1.42
C GLU A 68 17.09 7.96 1.89
N ARG A 69 16.30 8.50 0.96
CA ARG A 69 14.96 9.01 1.24
C ARG A 69 14.04 7.89 1.69
N LEU A 70 14.11 6.73 1.04
CA LEU A 70 13.30 5.57 1.42
C LEU A 70 13.59 5.15 2.87
N LYS A 71 14.86 5.03 3.27
CA LYS A 71 15.26 4.70 4.64
C LYS A 71 14.71 5.71 5.65
N LEU A 72 14.76 7.00 5.35
CA LEU A 72 14.20 8.05 6.21
C LEU A 72 12.70 7.83 6.50
N TYR A 73 11.90 7.51 5.47
CA TYR A 73 10.47 7.29 5.66
C TYR A 73 10.16 5.95 6.35
N LEU A 74 10.96 4.92 6.09
CA LEU A 74 10.84 3.64 6.82
C LEU A 74 11.11 3.84 8.31
N SER A 75 12.16 4.59 8.67
CA SER A 75 12.45 4.95 10.07
C SER A 75 11.34 5.76 10.74
N ARG A 76 10.61 6.57 9.96
CA ARG A 76 9.44 7.33 10.43
C ARG A 76 8.15 6.50 10.50
N GLY A 77 8.22 5.19 10.24
CA GLY A 77 7.07 4.29 10.32
C GLY A 77 6.16 4.27 9.10
N ALA A 78 6.63 4.76 7.94
CA ALA A 78 5.87 4.65 6.70
C ALA A 78 5.74 3.18 6.26
N LYS A 79 4.51 2.72 6.04
CA LYS A 79 4.24 1.32 5.66
C LYS A 79 4.18 1.16 4.14
N PRO A 80 5.03 0.33 3.52
CA PRO A 80 4.91 0.04 2.09
C PRO A 80 3.69 -0.86 1.79
N SER A 81 3.09 -0.65 0.62
CA SER A 81 2.10 -1.57 0.02
C SER A 81 2.75 -2.93 -0.29
N PRO A 82 2.03 -4.08 -0.25
CA PRO A 82 2.62 -5.40 -0.52
C PRO A 82 3.35 -5.48 -1.87
N THR A 83 2.82 -4.86 -2.92
CA THR A 83 3.50 -4.80 -4.23
C THR A 83 4.80 -4.01 -4.17
N VAL A 84 4.80 -2.85 -3.48
CA VAL A 84 6.01 -2.02 -3.32
C VAL A 84 7.05 -2.74 -2.48
N HIS A 85 6.62 -3.39 -1.39
CA HIS A 85 7.50 -4.23 -0.57
C HIS A 85 8.19 -5.31 -1.40
N ASN A 86 7.42 -6.05 -2.21
CA ASN A 86 7.99 -7.08 -3.08
C ASN A 86 8.98 -6.51 -4.10
N LEU A 87 8.69 -5.35 -4.70
CA LEU A 87 9.63 -4.67 -5.61
C LEU A 87 10.94 -4.27 -4.91
N LEU A 88 10.87 -3.78 -3.67
CA LEU A 88 12.04 -3.38 -2.89
C LEU A 88 12.88 -4.59 -2.45
N VAL A 89 12.23 -5.70 -2.10
CA VAL A 89 12.89 -6.99 -1.79
C VAL A 89 13.57 -7.57 -3.02
N GLU A 90 12.93 -7.54 -4.18
CA GLU A 90 13.52 -8.04 -5.45
C GLU A 90 14.77 -7.27 -5.85
N ARG A 91 14.81 -5.98 -5.56
CA ARG A 91 15.97 -5.11 -5.81
C ARG A 91 16.98 -5.11 -4.67
N LYS A 92 16.80 -5.94 -3.63
CA LYS A 92 17.67 -6.06 -2.45
C LYS A 92 17.89 -4.74 -1.71
N ILE A 93 16.94 -3.81 -1.78
CA ILE A 93 16.99 -2.53 -1.06
C ILE A 93 16.56 -2.72 0.40
N ILE A 94 15.63 -3.66 0.61
CA ILE A 94 15.14 -4.07 1.93
C ILE A 94 15.26 -5.59 2.02
N GLU A 95 15.72 -6.08 3.16
CA GLU A 95 15.71 -7.50 3.48
C GLU A 95 14.36 -7.86 4.09
N GLY A 96 13.63 -8.78 3.45
CA GLY A 96 12.31 -9.18 3.93
C GLY A 96 11.71 -10.31 3.12
N LYS A 97 10.79 -11.06 3.74
CA LYS A 97 10.01 -12.08 3.04
C LYS A 97 9.04 -11.40 2.07
N LYS A 98 8.88 -11.95 0.87
CA LYS A 98 7.83 -11.49 -0.07
C LYS A 98 6.45 -11.74 0.55
N VAL A 99 5.56 -10.79 0.38
CA VAL A 99 4.21 -10.85 0.95
C VAL A 99 3.19 -11.05 -0.16
N ALA A 100 2.28 -12.00 0.02
CA ALA A 100 1.16 -12.18 -0.88
C ALA A 100 0.20 -10.97 -0.78
N ALA A 101 -0.05 -10.30 -1.91
CA ALA A 101 -0.87 -9.08 -1.94
C ALA A 101 -2.37 -9.35 -1.76
N TRP A 102 -2.84 -10.54 -2.16
CA TRP A 102 -4.22 -10.95 -2.07
C TRP A 102 -4.31 -12.35 -1.46
N LYS A 103 -5.17 -12.52 -0.46
CA LYS A 103 -5.57 -13.83 0.06
C LYS A 103 -7.08 -13.96 -0.16
N PRO A 104 -7.56 -15.05 -0.78
CA PRO A 104 -9.00 -15.25 -0.94
C PRO A 104 -9.66 -15.32 0.45
N PRO A 105 -10.84 -14.72 0.63
CA PRO A 105 -11.59 -14.88 1.88
C PRO A 105 -11.91 -16.37 2.04
N LYS A 106 -11.64 -16.90 3.24
CA LYS A 106 -12.00 -18.29 3.57
C LYS A 106 -13.53 -18.38 3.52
N LYS A 107 -14.09 -19.21 2.63
CA LYS A 107 -15.53 -19.50 2.65
C LYS A 107 -15.81 -20.16 4.00
N GLU A 108 -16.52 -19.45 4.86
CA GLU A 108 -17.15 -20.05 6.03
C GLU A 108 -18.27 -20.94 5.50
N GLU A 109 -18.09 -22.26 5.60
CA GLU A 109 -19.14 -23.22 5.31
C GLU A 109 -20.29 -22.94 6.27
N LYS A 110 -21.43 -22.48 5.74
CA LYS A 110 -22.64 -22.28 6.55
C LYS A 110 -23.05 -23.66 7.09
N PRO A 111 -23.26 -23.83 8.40
CA PRO A 111 -23.75 -25.11 8.92
C PRO A 111 -25.07 -25.42 8.22
N ALA A 112 -25.15 -26.60 7.59
CA ALA A 112 -26.38 -27.08 6.97
C ALA A 112 -27.47 -27.10 8.04
N SER A 113 -28.55 -26.34 7.79
CA SER A 113 -29.73 -26.32 8.65
C SER A 113 -30.66 -27.47 8.33
#